data_AF-A0A4R3M0D6-F1
#
_entry.id   AF-A0A4R3M0D6-F1
#
_cell.length_a   1.000
_cell.length_b   1.000
_cell.length_c   1.000
_cell.angle_alpha   90.00
_cell.angle_beta   90.00
_cell.angle_gamma   90.00
#
_symmetry.space_group_name_H-M   'P 1'
#
loop_
_entity.id
_entity.type
_entity.pdbx_description
1 polymer ?
#
loop_
_entity_poly.entity_id
_entity_poly.type
_entity_poly.pdbx_seq_one_letter_code
_entity_poly.pdbx_strand_id
1 'polypeptide(L)'
;MNAFRRLALAACLCAGVALAGPALAQDCDAMLGQIDQLLQTATLIDEQRQQVLDLRDEGMAETTRAGGDCTGALQQALDILTGSN
;
A
#
# COMPACT_ATOMS: atom_id res chain seq x y z
N MET A 1 -2.61 35.33 47.81
CA MET A 1 -3.52 34.45 47.04
C MET A 1 -3.37 34.73 45.54
N ASN A 2 -2.59 33.89 44.88
CA ASN A 2 -2.76 33.36 43.51
C ASN A 2 -2.82 34.35 42.31
N ALA A 3 -1.70 35.00 41.98
CA ALA A 3 -1.50 35.68 40.69
C ALA A 3 -0.67 34.84 39.67
N PHE A 4 -0.56 33.53 39.86
CA PHE A 4 0.32 32.64 39.06
C PHE A 4 -0.44 31.70 38.11
N ARG A 5 -1.69 32.02 37.75
CA ARG A 5 -2.62 31.03 37.18
C ARG A 5 -3.13 31.39 35.78
N ARG A 6 -2.25 31.90 34.91
CA ARG A 6 -2.59 32.21 33.50
C ARG A 6 -1.51 31.78 32.49
N LEU A 7 -0.67 30.81 32.83
CA LEU A 7 0.09 30.04 31.84
C LEU A 7 -0.44 28.60 31.86
N ALA A 8 -1.50 28.34 31.11
CA ALA A 8 -1.95 26.98 30.84
C ALA A 8 -2.22 26.87 29.34
N LEU A 9 -1.16 26.47 28.63
CA LEU A 9 -1.18 25.50 27.54
C LEU A 9 -2.47 25.48 26.69
N ALA A 10 -2.50 26.30 25.64
CA ALA A 10 -3.30 26.03 24.45
C ALA A 10 -2.36 25.50 23.36
N ALA A 11 -1.82 24.30 23.58
CA ALA A 11 -0.96 23.60 22.63
C ALA A 11 -1.41 22.14 22.52
N CYS A 12 -2.61 21.93 21.99
CA CYS A 12 -3.05 20.63 21.49
C CYS A 12 -3.74 20.82 20.13
N LEU A 13 -3.01 21.38 19.17
CA LEU A 13 -3.24 21.08 17.75
C LEU A 13 -2.60 19.70 17.52
N CYS A 14 -3.29 18.65 17.95
CA CYS A 14 -2.94 17.30 17.54
C CYS A 14 -3.22 17.22 16.03
N ALA A 15 -2.15 17.37 15.25
CA ALA A 15 -2.10 16.99 13.85
C ALA A 15 -2.46 15.49 13.75
N GLY A 16 -3.76 15.21 13.61
CA GLY A 16 -4.30 13.86 13.46
C GLY A 16 -4.22 13.38 12.01
N VAL A 17 -3.03 13.45 11.41
CA VAL A 17 -2.80 12.84 10.08
C VAL A 17 -1.52 12.02 10.14
N ALA A 18 -1.62 10.80 9.61
CA ALA A 18 -0.56 9.84 9.32
C ALA A 18 -0.15 8.88 10.45
N LEU A 19 -1.10 8.04 10.88
CA LEU A 19 -0.78 6.66 11.27
C LEU A 19 -1.51 5.70 10.34
N ALA A 20 -1.27 5.82 9.02
CA ALA A 20 -1.51 4.73 8.08
C ALA A 20 -0.28 3.80 8.14
N GLY A 21 -0.17 3.04 9.21
CA GLY A 21 0.84 2.01 9.42
C GLY A 21 0.26 1.06 10.46
N PRO A 22 0.49 -0.26 10.44
CA PRO A 22 1.28 -1.14 9.56
C PRO A 22 0.41 -2.08 8.69
N ALA A 23 -0.92 -1.93 8.72
CA ALA A 23 -1.87 -2.86 8.08
C ALA A 23 -1.70 -2.93 6.55
N LEU A 24 -1.51 -1.79 5.91
CA LEU A 24 -1.36 -1.72 4.44
C LEU A 24 -0.12 -2.48 3.95
N ALA A 25 0.99 -2.45 4.68
CA ALA A 25 2.21 -3.15 4.29
C ALA A 25 2.03 -4.68 4.33
N GLN A 26 1.29 -5.21 5.32
CA GLN A 26 1.00 -6.64 5.39
C GLN A 26 0.10 -7.12 4.25
N ASP A 27 -0.87 -6.29 3.85
CA ASP A 27 -1.73 -6.59 2.69
C ASP A 27 -0.92 -6.56 1.38
N CYS A 28 -0.02 -5.58 1.21
CA CYS A 28 0.90 -5.53 0.06
C CYS A 28 1.73 -6.81 -0.07
N ASP A 29 2.36 -7.24 1.03
CA ASP A 29 3.24 -8.41 1.05
C ASP A 29 2.47 -9.69 0.68
N ALA A 30 1.25 -9.83 1.20
CA ALA A 30 0.37 -10.95 0.87
C ALA A 30 -0.03 -10.96 -0.61
N MET A 31 -0.40 -9.81 -1.16
CA MET A 31 -0.76 -9.67 -2.57
C MET A 31 0.44 -9.92 -3.50
N LEU A 32 1.62 -9.39 -3.18
CA LEU A 32 2.87 -9.66 -3.92
C LEU A 32 3.17 -11.16 -3.97
N GLY A 33 3.07 -11.85 -2.82
CA GLY A 33 3.25 -13.30 -2.76
C GLY A 33 2.23 -14.07 -3.60
N GLN A 34 0.96 -13.63 -3.60
CA GLN A 34 -0.09 -14.24 -4.41
C GLN A 34 0.16 -14.03 -5.92
N ILE A 35 0.55 -12.82 -6.33
CA ILE A 35 0.93 -12.49 -7.71
C ILE A 35 2.10 -13.39 -8.15
N ASP A 36 3.13 -13.54 -7.32
CA ASP A 36 4.30 -14.38 -7.61
C ASP A 36 3.94 -15.85 -7.77
N GLN A 37 3.00 -16.36 -6.99
CA GLN A 37 2.50 -17.72 -7.15
C GLN A 37 1.68 -17.88 -8.44
N LEU A 38 0.76 -16.97 -8.71
CA LEU A 38 -0.09 -17.05 -9.89
C LEU A 38 0.73 -16.90 -11.18
N LEU A 39 1.70 -15.97 -11.23
CA LEU A 39 2.60 -15.75 -12.37
C LEU A 39 3.37 -17.00 -12.82
N GLN A 40 3.65 -17.92 -11.91
CA GLN A 40 4.34 -19.18 -12.20
C GLN A 40 3.44 -20.18 -12.95
N THR A 41 2.13 -20.10 -12.75
CA THR A 41 1.16 -21.06 -13.28
C THR A 41 0.20 -20.47 -14.33
N ALA A 42 0.10 -19.14 -14.39
CA ALA A 42 -0.83 -18.44 -15.27
C ALA A 42 -0.36 -18.54 -16.73
N THR A 43 -1.29 -18.95 -17.60
CA THR A 43 -1.11 -18.92 -19.05
C THR A 43 -1.46 -17.52 -19.56
N LEU A 44 -0.47 -16.63 -19.54
CA LEU A 44 -0.58 -15.26 -20.04
C LEU A 44 0.12 -15.11 -21.39
N ILE A 45 -0.38 -14.23 -22.25
CA ILE A 45 0.40 -13.73 -23.39
C ILE A 45 1.52 -12.81 -22.89
N ASP A 46 2.57 -12.62 -23.70
CA ASP A 46 3.75 -11.82 -23.29
C ASP A 46 3.40 -10.41 -22.83
N GLU A 47 2.44 -9.76 -23.50
CA GLU A 47 1.96 -8.41 -23.14
C GLU A 47 1.31 -8.39 -21.74
N GLN A 48 0.44 -9.35 -21.43
CA GLN A 48 -0.20 -9.45 -20.11
C GLN A 48 0.83 -9.82 -19.03
N ARG A 49 1.76 -10.72 -19.34
CA ARG A 49 2.84 -11.07 -18.41
C ARG A 49 3.68 -9.84 -18.07
N GLN A 50 4.08 -9.06 -19.08
CA GLN A 50 4.85 -7.85 -18.84
C GLN A 50 4.05 -6.84 -18.01
N GLN A 51 2.77 -6.64 -18.33
CA GLN A 51 1.90 -5.73 -17.59
C GLN A 51 1.77 -6.13 -16.11
N VAL A 52 1.63 -7.42 -15.82
CA VAL A 52 1.57 -7.93 -14.43
C VAL A 52 2.90 -7.71 -13.71
N LEU A 53 4.04 -7.90 -14.37
CA LEU A 53 5.36 -7.65 -13.78
C LEU A 53 5.57 -6.15 -13.47
N ASP A 54 5.18 -5.28 -14.39
CA ASP A 54 5.29 -3.82 -14.20
C ASP A 54 4.42 -3.36 -13.01
N LEU A 55 3.18 -3.83 -12.92
CA LEU A 55 2.26 -3.53 -11.81
C LEU A 55 2.73 -4.10 -10.46
N ARG A 56 3.33 -5.29 -10.48
CA ARG A 56 3.95 -5.90 -9.30
C ARG A 56 5.09 -5.04 -8.78
N ASP A 57 5.98 -4.60 -9.68
CA ASP A 57 7.14 -3.79 -9.33
C ASP A 57 6.73 -2.38 -8.87
N GLU A 58 5.70 -1.80 -9.48
CA GLU A 58 5.07 -0.56 -9.00
C GLU A 58 4.53 -0.73 -7.57
N GLY A 59 3.72 -1.76 -7.33
CA GLY A 59 3.18 -2.03 -6.00
C GLY A 59 4.25 -2.25 -4.94
N MET A 60 5.34 -2.97 -5.28
CA MET A 60 6.50 -3.14 -4.40
C MET A 60 7.19 -1.81 -4.09
N ALA A 61 7.34 -0.93 -5.09
CA ALA A 61 7.92 0.39 -4.88
C ALA A 61 7.04 1.26 -3.97
N GLU A 62 5.72 1.15 -4.07
CA GLU A 62 4.76 1.83 -3.19
C GLU A 62 4.87 1.35 -1.73
N THR A 63 5.08 0.05 -1.49
CA THR A 63 5.23 -0.51 -0.13
C THR A 63 6.40 0.12 0.64
N THR A 64 7.47 0.52 -0.06
CA THR A 64 8.64 1.15 0.57
C THR A 64 8.50 2.66 0.76
N ARG A 65 7.44 3.27 0.21
CA ARG A 65 7.23 4.71 0.24
C ARG A 65 6.37 5.11 1.41
N ALA A 66 6.78 6.16 2.13
CA ALA A 66 5.97 6.73 3.20
C ALA A 66 4.64 7.25 2.64
N GLY A 67 3.53 6.60 3.01
CA GLY A 67 2.19 6.93 2.51
C GLY A 67 1.90 6.47 1.08
N GLY A 68 2.70 5.56 0.52
CA GLY A 68 2.39 4.90 -0.75
C GLY A 68 1.21 3.92 -0.62
N ASP A 69 0.51 3.69 -1.73
CA ASP A 69 -0.56 2.72 -1.83
C ASP A 69 -0.22 1.66 -2.88
N CYS A 70 0.22 0.49 -2.41
CA CYS A 70 0.52 -0.65 -3.26
C CYS A 70 -0.74 -1.33 -3.80
N THR A 71 -1.88 -1.20 -3.12
CA THR A 71 -3.02 -2.10 -3.30
C THR A 71 -3.67 -1.92 -4.65
N GLY A 72 -3.71 -0.69 -5.18
CA GLY A 72 -4.26 -0.39 -6.50
C GLY A 72 -3.50 -1.07 -7.65
N ALA A 73 -2.16 -1.03 -7.63
CA ALA A 73 -1.35 -1.67 -8.67
C ALA A 73 -1.38 -3.20 -8.53
N LEU A 74 -1.23 -3.71 -7.30
CA LEU A 74 -1.25 -5.15 -7.03
C LEU A 74 -2.62 -5.78 -7.32
N GLN A 75 -3.73 -5.06 -7.07
CA GLN A 75 -5.07 -5.56 -7.38
C GLN A 75 -5.26 -5.68 -8.90
N GLN A 76 -4.82 -4.68 -9.68
CA GLN A 76 -4.86 -4.78 -11.14
C GLN A 76 -4.04 -5.96 -11.67
N ALA A 77 -2.87 -6.22 -11.08
CA ALA A 77 -2.06 -7.38 -11.44
C ALA A 77 -2.83 -8.70 -11.18
N LEU A 78 -3.52 -8.80 -10.04
CA LEU A 78 -4.37 -9.94 -9.70
C LEU A 78 -5.58 -10.08 -10.65
N ASP A 79 -6.19 -8.98 -11.07
CA ASP A 79 -7.33 -9.02 -11.99
C ASP A 79 -6.91 -9.57 -13.37
N ILE A 80 -5.73 -9.19 -13.86
CA ILE A 80 -5.16 -9.75 -15.09
C ILE A 80 -4.85 -11.24 -14.92
N LEU A 81 -4.25 -11.64 -13.79
CA LEU A 81 -3.88 -13.03 -13.53
C LEU A 81 -5.09 -13.97 -13.34
N THR A 82 -6.17 -13.45 -12.75
CA THR A 82 -7.40 -14.21 -12.49
C THR A 82 -8.40 -14.13 -13.65
N GLY A 83 -8.16 -13.25 -14.62
CA GLY A 83 -9.06 -13.02 -15.75
C GLY A 83 -10.36 -12.33 -15.34
N SER A 84 -10.36 -11.57 -14.23
CA SER A 84 -11.55 -10.89 -13.69
C SER A 84 -11.85 -9.56 -14.39
N ASN A 85 -11.46 -9.41 -15.66
CA ASN A 85 -11.62 -8.17 -16.44
C ASN A 85 -13.03 -8.00 -17.01
#